data_AF-A0A1X7M8T3-F1
#
_entry.id   AF-A0A1X7M8T3-F1
#
_cell.length_a   1.000
_cell.length_b   1.000
_cell.length_c   1.000
_cell.angle_alpha   90.00
_cell.angle_beta   90.00
_cell.angle_gamma   90.00
#
_symmetry.space_group_name_H-M   'P 1'
#
loop_
_entity.id
_entity.type
_entity.pdbx_description
1 polymer ?
#
loop_
_entity_poly.entity_id
_entity_poly.type
_entity_poly.pdbx_seq_one_letter_code
_entity_poly.pdbx_strand_id
1 'polypeptide(L)'
;MTYATPEDYIAYFTERDATGVSADYDSDTPDNARIARHLQSASNRIDSWIGARYSLPLGDVPDALRDYCCDIARFLLTGSDHACTEEIRMRYDDAISWLKRV
;
A
#
# COMPACT_ATOMS: atom_id res chain seq x y z
N MET A 1 -8.45 9.70 -4.36
CA MET A 1 -8.79 9.27 -2.99
C MET A 1 -7.82 8.17 -2.61
N THR A 2 -7.36 8.14 -1.36
CA THR A 2 -6.57 7.05 -0.80
C THR A 2 -7.48 6.09 -0.04
N TYR A 3 -7.26 4.78 -0.21
CA TYR A 3 -8.01 3.75 0.53
C TYR A 3 -7.48 3.52 1.94
N ALA A 4 -6.23 3.89 2.21
CA ALA A 4 -5.58 3.79 3.52
C ALA A 4 -4.79 5.07 3.85
N THR A 5 -4.61 5.34 5.14
CA THR A 5 -3.79 6.44 5.66
C THR A 5 -2.43 5.89 6.14
N PRO A 6 -1.40 6.74 6.27
CA PRO A 6 -0.12 6.31 6.85
C PRO A 6 -0.28 5.77 8.27
N GLU A 7 -1.25 6.26 9.06
CA GLU A 7 -1.55 5.75 10.40
C GLU A 7 -2.05 4.29 10.35
N ASP A 8 -2.91 3.97 9.38
CA ASP A 8 -3.44 2.63 9.18
C ASP A 8 -2.36 1.66 8.70
N TYR A 9 -1.45 2.14 7.83
CA TYR A 9 -0.26 1.40 7.43
C TYR A 9 0.65 1.07 8.62
N ILE A 10 0.87 2.04 9.53
CA ILE A 10 1.64 1.85 10.76
C ILE A 10 0.93 0.86 11.70
N ALA A 11 -0.39 0.92 11.81
CA ALA A 11 -1.18 -0.01 12.61
C ALA A 11 -1.12 -1.45 12.07
N TYR A 12 -1.10 -1.63 10.75
CA TYR A 12 -1.06 -2.94 10.10
C TYR A 12 0.34 -3.60 10.13
N PHE A 13 1.41 -2.86 9.86
CA PHE A 13 2.77 -3.42 9.77
C PHE A 13 3.67 -3.17 10.99
N THR A 14 3.37 -2.18 11.83
CA THR A 14 4.23 -1.60 12.89
C THR A 14 5.11 -0.44 12.41
N GLU A 15 5.34 0.53 13.29
CA GLU A 15 6.15 1.74 13.06
C GLU A 15 7.61 1.43 12.65
N ARG A 16 8.17 0.31 13.14
CA ARG A 16 9.50 -0.16 12.74
C ARG A 16 9.60 -0.54 11.26
N ASP A 17 8.57 -1.20 10.73
CA ASP A 17 8.52 -1.56 9.31
C ASP A 17 8.36 -0.30 8.47
N ALA A 18 7.43 0.59 8.88
CA ALA A 18 7.19 1.87 8.23
C ALA A 18 8.46 2.72 8.18
N THR A 19 9.22 2.80 9.26
CA THR A 19 10.50 3.51 9.32
C THR A 19 11.51 2.84 8.39
N GLY A 20 11.69 1.52 8.45
CA GLY A 20 12.62 0.81 7.58
C GLY A 20 12.38 1.02 6.09
N VAL A 21 11.12 1.02 5.64
CA VAL A 21 10.81 1.16 4.20
C VAL A 21 10.67 2.61 3.72
N SER A 22 10.46 3.57 4.61
CA SER A 22 10.19 4.96 4.23
C SER A 22 11.30 5.94 4.60
N ALA A 23 12.03 5.67 5.67
CA ALA A 23 13.08 6.56 6.17
C ALA A 23 14.10 6.86 5.07
N ASP A 24 14.46 8.13 4.97
CA ASP A 24 15.68 8.54 4.28
C ASP A 24 16.91 8.00 5.01
N TYR A 25 18.05 7.86 4.31
CA TYR A 25 19.27 7.18 4.78
C TYR A 25 19.84 7.73 6.11
N ASP A 26 19.36 8.89 6.58
CA ASP A 26 19.79 9.60 7.79
C ASP A 26 18.64 9.89 8.80
N SER A 27 17.43 9.34 8.61
CA SER A 27 16.26 9.66 9.46
C SER A 27 15.77 8.44 10.25
N ASP A 28 15.62 8.58 11.57
CA ASP A 28 15.01 7.52 12.43
C ASP A 28 13.47 7.63 12.50
N THR A 29 12.89 8.59 11.78
CA THR A 29 11.44 8.82 11.75
C THR A 29 10.84 8.39 10.41
N PRO A 30 9.66 7.74 10.41
CA PRO A 30 8.98 7.36 9.19
C PRO A 30 8.58 8.60 8.38
N ASP A 31 8.87 8.58 7.08
CA ASP A 31 8.49 9.64 6.15
C ASP A 31 7.02 9.48 5.75
N ASN A 32 6.11 9.97 6.60
CA ASN A 32 4.66 9.89 6.37
C ASN A 32 4.24 10.44 5.00
N ALA A 33 4.91 11.48 4.49
CA ALA A 33 4.64 12.04 3.18
C ALA A 33 5.01 11.07 2.04
N ARG A 34 6.11 10.32 2.19
CA ARG A 34 6.52 9.28 1.24
C ARG A 34 5.51 8.14 1.27
N ILE A 35 5.16 7.64 2.46
CA ILE A 35 4.14 6.59 2.65
C ILE A 35 2.81 7.02 2.00
N ALA A 36 2.33 8.23 2.26
CA ALA A 36 1.10 8.76 1.69
C ALA A 36 1.13 8.82 0.14
N ARG A 37 2.26 9.19 -0.45
CA ARG A 37 2.44 9.19 -1.92
C ARG A 37 2.35 7.78 -2.52
N HIS A 38 2.96 6.80 -1.86
CA HIS A 38 2.91 5.40 -2.30
C HIS A 38 1.52 4.79 -2.08
N LEU A 39 0.85 5.10 -0.97
CA LEU A 39 -0.55 4.75 -0.73
C LEU A 39 -1.49 5.34 -1.79
N GLN A 40 -1.26 6.60 -2.21
CA GLN A 40 -2.03 7.21 -3.30
C GLN A 40 -1.77 6.50 -4.64
N SER A 41 -0.53 6.11 -4.90
CA SER A 41 -0.18 5.35 -6.11
C SER A 41 -0.79 3.95 -6.11
N ALA A 42 -0.77 3.27 -4.96
CA ALA A 42 -1.43 1.98 -4.76
C ALA A 42 -2.94 2.11 -4.95
N SER A 43 -3.55 3.15 -4.40
CA SER A 43 -4.97 3.44 -4.55
C SER A 43 -5.35 3.67 -6.00
N ASN A 44 -4.58 4.47 -6.75
CA ASN A 44 -4.85 4.69 -8.19
C ASN A 44 -4.73 3.40 -9.00
N ARG A 45 -3.83 2.47 -8.63
CA ARG A 45 -3.75 1.15 -9.26
C ARG A 45 -4.99 0.34 -8.98
N ILE A 46 -5.40 0.24 -7.72
CA ILE A 46 -6.63 -0.46 -7.32
C ILE A 46 -7.83 0.11 -8.08
N ASP A 47 -7.97 1.44 -8.07
CA ASP A 47 -9.01 2.20 -8.76
C ASP A 47 -9.09 1.87 -10.26
N SER A 48 -7.94 1.67 -10.91
CA SER A 48 -7.88 1.25 -12.32
C SER A 48 -8.43 -0.17 -12.55
N TRP A 49 -8.34 -1.06 -11.55
CA TRP A 49 -8.91 -2.41 -11.63
C TRP A 49 -10.41 -2.42 -11.32
N ILE A 50 -10.79 -1.79 -10.20
CA ILE A 50 -12.18 -1.80 -9.75
C ILE A 50 -13.07 -0.83 -10.52
N GLY A 51 -12.52 0.23 -11.11
CA GLY A 51 -13.27 1.24 -11.86
C GLY A 51 -13.93 0.71 -13.13
N ALA A 52 -13.54 -0.48 -13.60
CA ALA A 52 -14.24 -1.19 -14.65
C ALA A 52 -15.58 -1.82 -14.18
N ARG A 53 -15.71 -2.10 -12.88
CA ARG A 53 -16.88 -2.80 -12.30
C ARG A 53 -17.68 -1.98 -11.29
N TYR A 54 -17.04 -1.06 -10.57
CA TYR A 54 -17.64 -0.27 -9.49
C TYR A 54 -17.61 1.22 -9.83
N SER A 55 -18.65 1.95 -9.42
CA SER A 55 -18.67 3.40 -9.51
C SER A 55 -17.84 4.00 -8.38
N LEU A 56 -16.83 4.78 -8.76
CA LEU A 56 -15.91 5.45 -7.85
C LEU A 56 -16.37 6.89 -7.59
N PRO A 57 -16.17 7.43 -6.38
CA PRO A 57 -15.50 6.81 -5.23
C PRO A 57 -16.40 5.81 -4.48
N LEU A 58 -15.80 4.70 -4.01
CA LEU A 58 -16.46 3.78 -3.08
C LEU A 58 -16.78 4.54 -1.77
N GLY A 59 -18.04 4.54 -1.37
CA GLY A 59 -18.49 5.20 -0.14
C GLY A 59 -18.07 4.47 1.14
N ASP A 60 -17.90 3.14 1.06
CA ASP A 60 -17.40 2.29 2.12
C ASP A 60 -16.23 1.48 1.58
N VAL A 61 -15.06 1.64 2.18
CA VAL A 61 -13.85 0.91 1.79
C VAL A 61 -13.75 -0.30 2.71
N PRO A 62 -13.99 -1.53 2.22
CA PRO A 62 -13.89 -2.71 3.05
C PRO A 62 -12.46 -2.86 3.55
N ASP A 63 -12.30 -3.37 4.78
CA ASP A 63 -10.99 -3.56 5.42
C ASP A 63 -10.00 -4.33 4.52
N ALA A 64 -10.48 -5.35 3.79
CA ALA A 64 -9.66 -6.09 2.84
C ALA A 64 -9.03 -5.19 1.75
N LEU A 65 -9.77 -4.20 1.22
CA LEU A 65 -9.22 -3.25 0.24
C LEU A 65 -8.15 -2.36 0.86
N ARG A 66 -8.28 -2.05 2.16
CA ARG A 66 -7.30 -1.31 2.95
C ARG A 66 -6.03 -2.12 3.13
N ASP A 67 -6.13 -3.39 3.55
CA ASP A 67 -5.03 -4.33 3.68
C ASP A 67 -4.26 -4.48 2.35
N TYR A 68 -4.98 -4.74 1.25
CA TYR A 68 -4.36 -4.87 -0.06
C TYR A 68 -3.71 -3.56 -0.55
N CYS A 69 -4.29 -2.40 -0.22
CA CYS A 69 -3.66 -1.10 -0.49
C CYS A 69 -2.34 -0.95 0.28
N CYS A 70 -2.29 -1.38 1.53
CA CYS A 70 -1.08 -1.38 2.35
C CYS A 70 -0.02 -2.33 1.79
N ASP A 71 -0.37 -3.57 1.41
CA ASP A 71 0.57 -4.53 0.81
C ASP A 71 1.15 -4.02 -0.54
N ILE A 72 0.31 -3.41 -1.39
CA ILE A 72 0.76 -2.80 -2.66
C ILE A 72 1.68 -1.61 -2.40
N ALA A 73 1.33 -0.74 -1.45
CA ALA A 73 2.16 0.41 -1.10
C ALA A 73 3.52 -0.03 -0.54
N ARG A 74 3.56 -1.10 0.26
CA ARG A 74 4.79 -1.69 0.77
C ARG A 74 5.70 -2.17 -0.36
N PHE A 75 5.15 -2.87 -1.35
CA PHE A 75 5.90 -3.29 -2.55
C PHE A 75 6.46 -2.09 -3.34
N LEU A 76 5.66 -1.03 -3.49
CA LEU A 76 6.09 0.20 -4.17
C LEU A 76 7.20 0.94 -3.39
N LEU A 77 7.18 0.89 -2.06
CA LEU A 77 8.22 1.45 -1.20
C LEU A 77 9.51 0.63 -1.30
N THR A 78 9.42 -0.70 -1.23
CA THR A 78 10.60 -1.58 -1.35
C THR A 78 11.26 -1.45 -2.72
N GLY A 79 10.49 -1.35 -3.81
CA GLY A 79 11.03 -1.25 -5.16
C GLY A 79 11.89 -0.02 -5.46
N SER A 80 11.90 1.02 -4.60
CA SER A 80 12.72 2.22 -4.80
C SER A 80 14.08 2.19 -4.10
N ASP A 81 14.23 1.48 -2.98
CA ASP A 81 15.43 1.63 -2.13
C ASP A 81 15.80 0.36 -1.33
N HIS A 82 14.86 -0.57 -1.13
CA HIS A 82 15.03 -1.71 -0.22
C HIS A 82 14.95 -3.06 -0.93
N ALA A 83 15.60 -4.08 -0.36
CA ALA A 83 15.57 -5.43 -0.90
C ALA A 83 14.13 -5.98 -0.89
N CYS A 84 13.55 -6.19 -2.07
CA CYS A 84 12.25 -6.82 -2.21
C CYS A 84 12.37 -8.30 -1.84
N THR A 85 11.93 -8.67 -0.65
CA THR A 85 11.85 -10.07 -0.20
C THR A 85 10.75 -10.82 -0.95
N GLU A 86 10.93 -12.13 -1.12
CA GLU A 86 9.94 -13.00 -1.78
C GLU A 86 8.55 -12.91 -1.14
N GLU A 87 8.48 -12.73 0.19
CA GLU A 87 7.22 -12.56 0.92
C GLU A 87 6.43 -11.32 0.47
N ILE A 88 7.09 -10.18 0.25
CA ILE A 88 6.44 -8.94 -0.21
C ILE A 88 5.93 -9.13 -1.63
N ARG A 89 6.71 -9.80 -2.48
CA ARG A 89 6.29 -10.13 -3.85
C ARG A 89 5.10 -11.08 -3.87
N MET A 90 5.09 -12.10 -3.01
CA MET A 90 3.97 -13.03 -2.86
C MET A 90 2.69 -12.30 -2.42
N ARG A 91 2.77 -11.43 -1.42
CA ARG A 91 1.61 -10.63 -0.97
C ARG A 91 1.11 -9.69 -2.05
N TYR A 92 2.01 -9.05 -2.81
CA TYR A 92 1.62 -8.23 -3.96
C TYR A 92 0.90 -9.06 -5.04
N ASP A 93 1.41 -10.26 -5.36
CA ASP A 93 0.77 -11.14 -6.34
C ASP A 93 -0.61 -11.63 -5.89
N ASP A 94 -0.75 -11.96 -4.60
CA ASP A 94 -2.04 -12.33 -3.99
C ASP A 94 -3.04 -11.17 -4.07
N ALA A 95 -2.62 -9.94 -3.74
CA ALA A 95 -3.44 -8.73 -3.86
C ALA A 95 -3.93 -8.51 -5.30
N ILE A 96 -3.03 -8.62 -6.29
CA ILE A 96 -3.40 -8.50 -7.70
C ILE A 96 -4.33 -9.64 -8.15
N SER A 97 -4.09 -10.87 -7.68
CA SER A 97 -4.92 -12.03 -7.98
C SER A 97 -6.34 -11.88 -7.41
N TRP A 98 -6.46 -11.34 -6.20
CA TRP A 98 -7.74 -11.00 -5.59
C TRP A 98 -8.47 -9.90 -6.38
N LEU A 99 -7.77 -8.81 -6.74
CA LEU A 99 -8.34 -7.71 -7.54
C LEU A 99 -8.82 -8.17 -8.92
N LYS A 100 -8.17 -9.17 -9.53
CA LYS A 100 -8.62 -9.77 -10.80
C LYS A 100 -9.88 -10.63 -10.64
N ARG A 101 -10.14 -11.14 -9.44
CA ARG A 101 -11.25 -12.05 -9.15
C ARG A 101 -12.54 -11.31 -8.75
N VAL A 102 -12.39 -10.12 -8.15
CA VAL A 102 -13.46 -9.15 -7.88
C VAL A 102 -14.10 -8.63 -9.17
#